data_AF-A0A2L2YYG5-F1
#
_entry.id   AF-A0A2L2YYG5-F1
#
_cell.length_a   1.000
_cell.length_b   1.000
_cell.length_c   1.000
_cell.angle_alpha   90.00
_cell.angle_beta   90.00
_cell.angle_gamma   90.00
#
_symmetry.space_group_name_H-M   'P 1'
#
loop_
_entity.id
_entity.type
_entity.pdbx_description
1 polymer ?
#
loop_
_entity_poly.entity_id
_entity_poly.type
_entity_poly.pdbx_seq_one_letter_code
_entity_poly.pdbx_strand_id
1 'polypeptide(L)'
;DEQVLQAAADCLYCFIDVYETDAEEQRNFFFYRPIDALGDGKATLKRLIIFKKTSDSETSPFVSYGFGLSLKYALVMRIDAFSYIANAANFPPDVLNRFKATISNDSNFLIGALSTCRDIIPYLYKLPYVAIKLPDGGIYIDPKATDKHGLS
;
A
#
# COMPACT_ATOMS: atom_id res chain seq x y z
N ASP A 1 22.12 -17.86 -6.38
CA ASP A 1 22.72 -18.82 -5.44
C ASP A 1 22.22 -18.59 -4.03
N GLU A 2 21.75 -19.64 -3.38
CA GLU A 2 21.15 -19.60 -2.04
C GLU A 2 22.11 -19.07 -0.97
N GLN A 3 23.40 -19.45 -1.06
CA GLN A 3 24.45 -18.98 -0.14
C GLN A 3 24.65 -17.46 -0.19
N VAL A 4 24.52 -16.86 -1.38
CA VAL A 4 24.65 -15.41 -1.57
C VAL A 4 23.46 -14.68 -0.93
N LEU A 5 22.24 -15.20 -1.11
CA LEU A 5 21.04 -14.61 -0.53
C LEU A 5 21.01 -14.73 1.00
N GLN A 6 21.50 -15.85 1.54
CA GLN A 6 21.67 -16.00 2.98
C GLN A 6 22.70 -15.00 3.53
N ALA A 7 23.89 -14.91 2.92
CA ALA A 7 24.91 -13.94 3.31
C ALA A 7 24.43 -12.49 3.18
N ALA A 8 23.60 -12.19 2.18
CA ALA A 8 22.98 -10.88 2.00
C ALA A 8 21.95 -10.59 3.11
N ALA A 9 21.13 -11.56 3.51
CA ALA A 9 20.20 -11.41 4.62
C ALA A 9 20.95 -11.09 5.92
N ASP A 10 22.04 -11.81 6.20
CA ASP A 10 22.91 -11.58 7.35
C ASP A 10 23.57 -10.19 7.31
N CYS A 11 24.18 -9.81 6.17
CA CYS A 11 24.89 -8.54 5.99
C CYS A 11 23.96 -7.32 6.05
N LEU A 12 22.80 -7.40 5.40
CA LEU A 12 21.81 -6.32 5.36
C LEU A 12 20.89 -6.30 6.58
N TYR A 13 20.99 -7.32 7.43
CA TYR A 13 20.17 -7.51 8.61
C TYR A 13 18.66 -7.37 8.30
N CYS A 14 18.22 -8.10 7.27
CA CYS A 14 16.87 -8.00 6.71
C CYS A 14 16.28 -9.38 6.37
N PHE A 15 14.96 -9.45 6.25
CA PHE A 15 14.27 -10.59 5.65
C PHE A 15 14.33 -10.50 4.13
N ILE A 16 14.57 -11.62 3.45
CA ILE A 16 14.53 -11.69 1.99
C ILE A 16 13.51 -12.76 1.58
N ASP A 17 12.40 -12.32 0.98
CA ASP A 17 11.35 -13.16 0.41
C ASP A 17 11.65 -13.31 -1.10
N VAL A 18 11.87 -14.53 -1.61
CA VAL A 18 12.12 -14.78 -3.04
C VAL A 18 10.98 -15.58 -3.63
N TYR A 19 10.33 -14.98 -4.63
CA TYR A 19 9.30 -15.63 -5.44
C TYR A 19 9.91 -15.97 -6.79
N GLU A 20 10.03 -17.26 -7.06
CA GLU A 20 10.62 -17.77 -8.30
C GLU A 20 9.56 -18.48 -9.13
N THR A 21 9.52 -18.21 -10.44
CA THR A 21 8.72 -18.99 -11.40
C THR A 21 9.66 -19.74 -12.32
N ASP A 22 9.50 -21.07 -12.39
CA ASP A 22 10.33 -21.92 -13.22
C ASP A 22 9.83 -22.07 -14.67
N ALA A 23 10.55 -22.87 -15.46
CA ALA A 23 10.25 -23.10 -16.87
C ALA A 23 8.91 -23.82 -17.11
N GLU A 24 8.40 -24.54 -16.10
CA GLU A 24 7.09 -25.22 -16.12
C GLU A 24 5.98 -24.34 -15.50
N GLU A 25 6.27 -23.06 -15.27
CA GLU A 25 5.39 -22.11 -14.58
C GLU A 25 5.07 -22.48 -13.11
N GLN A 26 5.87 -23.37 -12.50
CA GLN A 26 5.70 -23.67 -11.09
C GLN A 26 6.28 -22.53 -10.26
N ARG A 27 5.53 -22.16 -9.23
CA ARG A 27 5.88 -21.07 -8.31
C ARG A 27 6.58 -21.63 -7.09
N ASN A 28 7.81 -21.22 -6.89
CA ASN A 28 8.64 -21.57 -5.76
C ASN A 28 8.81 -20.35 -4.84
N PHE A 29 8.81 -20.60 -3.53
CA PHE A 29 9.00 -19.58 -2.51
C PHE A 29 10.18 -19.94 -1.63
N PHE A 30 11.12 -19.01 -1.50
CA PHE A 30 12.28 -19.14 -0.63
C PHE A 30 12.31 -17.97 0.35
N PHE A 31 12.71 -18.26 1.59
CA PHE A 31 12.76 -17.28 2.66
C PHE A 31 14.13 -17.31 3.33
N TYR A 32 14.79 -16.16 3.35
CA TYR A 32 16.08 -15.98 4.00
C TYR A 32 15.96 -14.96 5.12
N ARG A 33 16.63 -15.23 6.24
CA ARG A 33 16.65 -14.37 7.43
C ARG A 33 18.04 -14.38 8.05
N PRO A 34 18.44 -13.34 8.82
CA PRO A 34 19.71 -13.37 9.50
C PRO A 34 19.75 -14.51 10.52
N ILE A 35 20.85 -15.25 10.58
CA ILE A 35 21.03 -16.42 11.45
C ILE A 35 21.00 -16.01 12.92
N ASP A 36 21.61 -14.85 13.24
CA ASP A 36 21.71 -14.33 14.61
C ASP A 36 20.45 -13.56 15.07
N ALA A 37 19.44 -13.39 14.21
CA ALA A 37 18.18 -12.71 14.56
C ALA A 37 17.25 -13.55 15.46
N LEU A 38 17.72 -14.69 15.98
CA LEU A 38 16.98 -15.59 16.87
C LEU A 38 16.82 -15.07 18.31
N GLY A 39 17.39 -13.91 18.64
CA GLY A 39 17.19 -13.23 19.93
C GLY A 39 15.91 -12.39 19.95
N ASP A 40 14.93 -12.81 20.75
CA ASP A 40 13.73 -12.05 21.13
C ASP A 40 12.83 -11.56 19.99
N GLY A 41 12.16 -12.52 19.31
CA GLY A 41 10.75 -12.50 18.86
C GLY A 41 10.02 -11.23 18.35
N LYS A 42 10.72 -10.10 18.13
CA LYS A 42 10.17 -8.76 17.88
C LYS A 42 11.10 -7.86 17.07
N ALA A 43 12.22 -8.38 16.54
CA ALA A 43 13.06 -7.59 15.65
C ALA A 43 12.26 -7.21 14.40
N THR A 44 11.90 -5.93 14.28
CA THR A 44 11.18 -5.39 13.12
C THR A 44 12.20 -5.13 12.02
N LEU A 45 12.72 -6.21 11.43
CA LEU A 45 13.70 -6.11 10.36
C LEU A 45 13.02 -5.66 9.07
N LYS A 46 13.77 -4.90 8.28
CA LYS A 46 13.34 -4.54 6.93
C LYS A 46 13.14 -5.82 6.11
N ARG A 47 12.25 -5.75 5.13
CA ARG A 47 11.94 -6.87 4.24
C ARG A 47 12.26 -6.49 2.80
N LEU A 48 13.07 -7.30 2.15
CA LEU A 48 13.36 -7.26 0.73
C LEU A 48 12.54 -8.35 0.05
N ILE A 49 11.95 -8.04 -1.10
CA ILE A 49 11.18 -9.00 -1.90
C ILE A 49 11.82 -9.07 -3.28
N ILE A 50 12.22 -10.26 -3.70
CA ILE A 50 12.86 -10.52 -4.99
C ILE A 50 11.93 -11.39 -5.83
N PHE A 51 11.74 -10.99 -7.09
CA PHE A 51 11.00 -11.77 -8.07
C PHE A 51 11.96 -12.27 -9.13
N LYS A 52 12.00 -13.59 -9.31
CA LYS A 52 12.93 -14.25 -10.22
C LYS A 52 12.16 -15.11 -11.22
N LYS A 53 12.54 -15.02 -12.49
CA LYS A 53 12.11 -15.97 -13.53
C LYS A 53 13.34 -16.77 -13.93
N THR A 54 13.27 -18.10 -13.93
CA THR A 54 14.43 -18.93 -14.31
C THR A 54 14.45 -19.35 -15.77
N SER A 55 13.46 -18.94 -16.57
CA SER A 55 13.44 -19.14 -18.01
C SER A 55 13.42 -17.81 -18.80
N ASP A 56 14.38 -17.67 -19.71
CA ASP A 56 14.47 -16.58 -20.69
C ASP A 56 13.52 -16.76 -21.89
N SER A 57 12.47 -17.59 -21.78
CA SER A 57 11.59 -17.79 -22.93
C SER A 57 10.83 -16.49 -23.24
N GLU A 58 11.24 -15.85 -24.34
CA GLU A 58 10.62 -14.66 -24.93
C GLU A 58 9.13 -14.88 -25.30
N THR A 59 8.66 -16.12 -25.21
CA THR A 59 7.32 -16.57 -25.62
C THR A 59 6.32 -16.72 -24.48
N SER A 60 6.73 -16.59 -23.21
CA SER A 60 5.83 -16.67 -22.06
C SER A 60 5.24 -15.28 -21.77
N PRO A 61 3.90 -15.14 -21.64
CA PRO A 61 3.27 -13.86 -21.32
C PRO A 61 3.87 -13.30 -20.03
N PHE A 62 4.08 -11.98 -19.99
CA PHE A 62 4.64 -11.26 -18.85
C PHE A 62 4.10 -11.84 -17.52
N VAL A 63 4.95 -12.51 -16.75
CA VAL A 63 4.61 -12.92 -15.38
C VAL A 63 4.54 -11.65 -14.56
N SER A 64 3.35 -11.08 -14.44
CA SER A 64 3.11 -9.91 -13.62
C SER A 64 3.10 -10.34 -12.16
N TYR A 65 4.14 -9.95 -11.42
CA TYR A 65 4.12 -10.06 -9.97
C TYR A 65 3.28 -8.92 -9.40
N GLY A 66 2.12 -9.29 -8.84
CA GLY A 66 1.25 -8.35 -8.14
C GLY A 66 1.58 -8.31 -6.66
N PHE A 67 1.73 -7.11 -6.10
CA PHE A 67 1.76 -6.93 -4.66
C PHE A 67 0.34 -6.67 -4.15
N GLY A 68 -0.14 -7.55 -3.29
CA GLY A 68 -1.37 -7.34 -2.55
C GLY A 68 -1.05 -6.79 -1.17
N LEU A 69 -1.60 -5.62 -0.83
CA LEU A 69 -1.62 -5.17 0.56
C LEU A 69 -2.92 -5.66 1.18
N SER A 70 -2.86 -6.27 2.38
CA SER A 70 -4.09 -6.62 3.09
C SER A 70 -4.94 -5.36 3.27
N LEU A 71 -6.24 -5.46 3.02
CA LEU A 71 -7.13 -4.31 3.10
C LEU A 71 -7.03 -3.61 4.47
N LYS A 72 -6.99 -4.40 5.55
CA LYS A 72 -6.84 -3.90 6.92
C LYS A 72 -5.62 -2.99 7.06
N TYR A 73 -4.48 -3.39 6.49
CA TYR A 73 -3.25 -2.62 6.56
C TYR A 73 -3.26 -1.42 5.61
N ALA A 74 -3.82 -1.59 4.40
CA ALA A 74 -4.00 -0.50 3.45
C ALA A 74 -4.83 0.65 4.03
N LEU A 75 -5.91 0.34 4.75
CA LEU A 75 -6.75 1.34 5.41
C LEU A 75 -6.00 2.13 6.49
N VAL A 76 -5.18 1.45 7.31
CA VAL A 76 -4.33 2.12 8.31
C VAL A 76 -3.39 3.11 7.63
N MET A 77 -2.69 2.68 6.58
CA MET A 77 -1.79 3.55 5.82
C MET A 77 -2.51 4.75 5.18
N ARG A 78 -3.70 4.53 4.62
CA ARG A 78 -4.52 5.62 4.06
C ARG A 78 -4.93 6.64 5.13
N ILE A 79 -5.36 6.17 6.31
CA ILE A 79 -5.73 7.05 7.43
C ILE A 79 -4.53 7.85 7.93
N ASP A 80 -3.35 7.22 8.01
CA ASP A 80 -2.12 7.89 8.43
C ASP A 80 -1.67 8.93 7.41
N ALA A 81 -1.69 8.59 6.12
CA ALA A 81 -1.41 9.52 5.03
C ALA A 81 -2.38 10.70 5.02
N PHE A 82 -3.68 10.45 5.18
CA PHE A 82 -4.68 11.51 5.32
C PHE A 82 -4.37 12.43 6.50
N SER A 83 -4.05 11.85 7.67
CA SER A 83 -3.72 12.60 8.88
C SER A 83 -2.56 13.55 8.63
N TYR A 84 -1.51 13.07 7.96
CA TYR A 84 -0.35 13.87 7.62
C TYR A 84 -0.72 15.06 6.72
N ILE A 85 -1.48 14.82 5.64
CA ILE A 85 -1.90 15.85 4.70
C ILE A 85 -2.82 16.88 5.39
N ALA A 86 -3.79 16.41 6.16
CA ALA A 86 -4.77 17.24 6.86
C ALA A 86 -4.12 18.10 7.95
N ASN A 87 -3.14 17.55 8.69
CA ASN A 87 -2.37 18.28 9.69
C ASN A 87 -1.52 19.36 9.03
N ALA A 88 -0.85 19.07 7.91
CA ALA A 88 -0.10 20.07 7.15
C ALA A 88 -1.00 21.21 6.63
N ALA A 89 -2.28 20.89 6.37
CA ALA A 89 -3.31 21.84 5.95
C ALA A 89 -4.06 22.52 7.11
N ASN A 90 -3.69 22.26 8.37
CA ASN A 90 -4.34 22.78 9.57
C ASN A 90 -5.85 22.51 9.63
N PHE A 91 -6.27 21.29 9.27
CA PHE A 91 -7.68 20.91 9.37
C PHE A 91 -8.15 20.96 10.83
N PRO A 92 -9.36 21.50 11.11
CA PRO A 92 -9.95 21.40 12.42
C PRO A 92 -10.06 19.92 12.87
N PRO A 93 -9.83 19.60 14.16
CA PRO A 93 -9.89 18.21 14.63
C PRO A 93 -11.20 17.50 14.33
N ASP A 94 -12.33 18.20 14.39
CA ASP A 94 -13.65 17.65 14.04
C ASP A 94 -13.73 17.24 12.56
N VAL A 95 -13.30 18.12 11.65
CA VAL A 95 -13.24 17.87 10.20
C VAL A 95 -12.35 16.67 9.90
N LEU A 96 -11.18 16.61 10.53
CA LEU A 96 -10.24 15.49 10.40
C LEU A 96 -10.87 14.16 10.84
N ASN A 97 -11.49 14.11 12.00
CA ASN A 97 -12.06 12.88 12.55
C ASN A 97 -13.24 12.37 11.70
N ARG A 98 -14.10 13.27 11.23
CA ARG A 98 -15.23 12.92 10.36
C ARG A 98 -14.75 12.37 9.02
N PHE A 99 -13.74 12.99 8.40
CA PHE A 99 -13.14 12.44 7.18
C PHE A 99 -12.43 11.11 7.40
N LYS A 100 -11.73 10.90 8.52
CA LYS A 100 -11.14 9.59 8.86
C LYS A 100 -12.18 8.48 8.92
N ALA A 101 -13.35 8.76 9.51
CA ALA A 101 -14.45 7.81 9.59
C ALA A 101 -15.02 7.45 8.21
N THR A 102 -14.81 8.31 7.21
CA THR A 102 -15.23 8.11 5.82
C THR A 102 -14.21 7.32 5.00
N ILE A 103 -12.93 7.25 5.39
CA ILE A 103 -11.91 6.49 4.65
C ILE A 103 -12.27 5.01 4.72
N SER A 104 -12.86 4.53 3.62
CA SER A 104 -13.36 3.17 3.46
C SER A 104 -12.59 2.44 2.35
N ASN A 105 -13.09 1.26 2.00
CA ASN A 105 -12.60 0.48 0.86
C ASN A 105 -13.17 0.96 -0.49
N ASP A 106 -13.90 2.07 -0.52
CA ASP A 106 -14.46 2.58 -1.76
C ASP A 106 -13.34 3.06 -2.70
N SER A 107 -13.59 2.92 -4.00
CA SER A 107 -12.69 3.36 -5.06
C SER A 107 -12.53 4.89 -5.07
N ASN A 108 -13.48 5.62 -4.51
CA ASN A 108 -13.46 7.08 -4.42
C ASN A 108 -13.96 7.57 -3.06
N PHE A 109 -13.15 8.40 -2.42
CA PHE A 109 -13.41 8.97 -1.10
C PHE A 109 -14.62 9.89 -1.07
N LEU A 110 -14.87 10.66 -2.15
CA LEU A 110 -15.98 11.62 -2.19
C LEU A 110 -17.34 10.94 -2.07
N ILE A 111 -17.47 9.71 -2.57
CA ILE A 111 -18.72 8.94 -2.53
C ILE A 111 -19.09 8.61 -1.07
N GLY A 112 -18.10 8.17 -0.29
CA GLY A 112 -18.27 8.00 1.15
C GLY A 112 -18.54 9.33 1.85
N ALA A 113 -17.84 10.40 1.45
CA ALA A 113 -17.97 11.69 2.11
C ALA A 113 -19.35 12.32 1.88
N LEU A 114 -19.91 12.15 0.69
CA LEU A 114 -21.23 12.66 0.34
C LEU A 114 -22.34 12.02 1.19
N SER A 115 -22.18 10.75 1.56
CA SER A 115 -23.17 10.04 2.38
C SER A 115 -23.02 10.26 3.90
N THR A 116 -21.82 10.63 4.38
CA THR A 116 -21.50 10.66 5.82
C THR A 116 -21.14 12.05 6.37
N CYS A 117 -20.51 12.90 5.57
CA CYS A 117 -19.96 14.18 6.04
C CYS A 117 -19.95 15.27 4.94
N ARG A 118 -21.02 15.34 4.15
CA ARG A 118 -21.14 16.25 2.99
C ARG A 118 -20.82 17.71 3.30
N ASP A 119 -21.23 18.19 4.47
CA ASP A 119 -21.07 19.58 4.92
C ASP A 119 -19.60 20.02 5.04
N ILE A 120 -18.68 19.08 5.26
CA ILE A 120 -17.25 19.38 5.42
C ILE A 120 -16.42 19.15 4.16
N ILE A 121 -16.98 18.56 3.09
CA ILE A 121 -16.30 18.37 1.79
C ILE A 121 -15.60 19.64 1.27
N PRO A 122 -16.18 20.86 1.38
CA PRO A 122 -15.49 22.07 0.95
C PRO A 122 -14.11 22.29 1.58
N TYR A 123 -13.82 21.75 2.76
CA TYR A 123 -12.49 21.84 3.38
C TYR A 123 -11.39 21.16 2.55
N LEU A 124 -11.71 20.12 1.79
CA LEU A 124 -10.75 19.45 0.89
C LEU A 124 -10.26 20.38 -0.23
N TYR A 125 -11.12 21.33 -0.63
CA TYR A 125 -10.89 22.21 -1.77
C TYR A 125 -10.50 23.64 -1.38
N LYS A 126 -10.67 24.01 -0.10
CA LYS A 126 -10.18 25.30 0.44
C LYS A 126 -8.68 25.48 0.22
N LEU A 127 -7.93 24.38 0.32
CA LEU A 127 -6.49 24.36 0.11
C LEU A 127 -6.19 23.41 -1.06
N PRO A 128 -5.86 23.93 -2.26
CA PRO A 128 -5.57 23.11 -3.43
C PRO A 128 -4.52 22.01 -3.16
N TYR A 129 -3.57 22.30 -2.27
CA TYR A 129 -2.58 21.35 -1.77
C TYR A 129 -3.19 20.02 -1.32
N VAL A 130 -4.30 20.05 -0.58
CA VAL A 130 -4.93 18.84 -0.03
C VAL A 130 -5.45 17.97 -1.17
N ALA A 131 -6.25 18.54 -2.07
CA ALA A 131 -6.78 17.82 -3.22
C ALA A 131 -5.68 17.22 -4.11
N ILE A 132 -4.56 17.93 -4.27
CA ILE A 132 -3.40 17.46 -5.05
C ILE A 132 -2.65 16.31 -4.34
N LYS A 133 -2.60 16.32 -3.00
CA LYS A 133 -1.81 15.36 -2.22
C LYS A 133 -2.54 14.10 -1.78
N LEU A 134 -3.86 14.12 -1.73
CA LEU A 134 -4.65 12.93 -1.36
C LEU A 134 -4.38 11.69 -2.25
N PRO A 135 -4.20 11.82 -3.58
CA PRO A 135 -3.81 10.69 -4.42
C PRO A 135 -2.48 10.03 -4.04
N ASP A 136 -1.49 10.80 -3.56
CA ASP A 136 -0.19 10.25 -3.07
C ASP A 136 -0.42 9.31 -1.87
N GLY A 137 -1.48 9.54 -1.09
CA GLY A 137 -1.90 8.69 0.03
C GLY A 137 -2.87 7.56 -0.37
N GLY A 138 -3.12 7.35 -1.66
CA GLY A 138 -4.09 6.37 -2.16
C GLY A 138 -5.55 6.75 -1.90
N ILE A 139 -5.84 8.05 -1.71
CA ILE A 139 -7.18 8.60 -1.50
C ILE A 139 -7.59 9.33 -2.76
N TYR A 140 -8.40 8.66 -3.58
CA TYR A 140 -8.90 9.21 -4.83
C TYR A 140 -10.13 10.08 -4.58
N ILE A 141 -10.11 11.29 -5.14
CA ILE A 141 -11.16 12.31 -4.99
C ILE A 141 -11.64 12.83 -6.35
N ASP A 142 -11.76 11.94 -7.34
CA ASP A 142 -12.27 12.32 -8.65
C ASP A 142 -13.78 12.65 -8.56
N PRO A 143 -14.21 13.90 -8.75
CA PRO A 143 -15.62 14.25 -8.66
C PRO A 143 -16.46 13.66 -9.80
N LYS A 144 -15.84 13.09 -10.85
CA LYS A 144 -16.51 12.42 -11.96
C LYS A 144 -16.62 10.90 -11.78
N ALA A 145 -16.03 10.36 -10.72
CA ALA A 145 -16.09 8.92 -10.50
C ALA A 145 -17.50 8.52 -10.10
N THR A 146 -18.03 7.52 -10.79
CA THR A 146 -19.30 6.90 -10.45
C THR A 146 -19.13 5.96 -9.26
N ASP A 147 -20.17 5.87 -8.43
CA ASP A 147 -20.27 4.84 -7.40
C ASP A 147 -20.39 3.44 -7.99
N LYS A 148 -20.40 2.44 -7.10
CA LYS A 148 -20.58 1.03 -7.46
C LYS A 148 -21.90 0.72 -8.19
N HIS A 149 -22.82 1.67 -8.24
CA HIS A 149 -24.11 1.59 -8.93
C HIS A 149 -24.13 2.42 -10.23
N GLY A 150 -23.01 3.02 -10.63
CA GLY A 150 -22.91 3.83 -11.84
C GLY A 150 -23.45 5.26 -11.69
N LEU A 151 -23.70 5.72 -10.46
CA LEU A 151 -24.21 7.07 -10.18
C LEU A 151 -23.05 8.00 -9.83
N SER A 152 -22.99 9.15 -10.53
CA SER A 152 -22.01 10.21 -10.29
C SER A 152 -22.62 11.36 -9.49
#